data_AF-A0A9E7D9A0-F1
#
_entry.id   AF-A0A9E7D9A0-F1
#
_cell.length_a   1.000
_cell.length_b   1.000
_cell.length_c   1.000
_cell.angle_alpha   90.00
_cell.angle_beta   90.00
_cell.angle_gamma   90.00
#
_symmetry.space_group_name_H-M   'P 1'
#
loop_
_entity.id
_entity.type
_entity.pdbx_description
1 polymer ?
#
loop_
_entity_poly.entity_id
_entity_poly.type
_entity_poly.pdbx_seq_one_letter_code
_entity_poly.pdbx_strand_id
1 'polypeptide(L)'
;MVAHEDWSALRAAETARMLAACTRCGACFEACPMIPYAPDARGTDAKAAVIGVLDVLAGGAGDAAARNWISVCTRSGSCNEACPEAVNPMLMLRLAKWQAQEGGVIPRRNAAETMSRVKVFARLSFTEKEQGEWL
;
A
#
# COMPACT_ATOMS: atom_id res chain seq x y z
N MET A 1 -29.21 -2.15 3.17
CA MET A 1 -28.30 -2.96 4.02
C MET A 1 -27.57 -3.89 3.07
N VAL A 2 -26.41 -3.46 2.57
CA VAL A 2 -25.64 -4.26 1.59
C VAL A 2 -25.15 -5.49 2.33
N ALA A 3 -25.46 -6.69 1.80
CA ALA A 3 -24.91 -7.92 2.35
C ALA A 3 -23.40 -7.74 2.46
N HIS A 4 -22.82 -8.02 3.64
CA HIS A 4 -21.37 -8.08 3.76
C HIS A 4 -20.92 -9.27 2.91
N GLU A 5 -20.68 -9.02 1.64
CA GLU A 5 -19.96 -9.89 0.72
C GLU A 5 -18.72 -10.40 1.44
N ASP A 6 -18.32 -11.64 1.19
CA ASP A 6 -17.12 -12.20 1.80
C ASP A 6 -15.89 -11.44 1.26
N TRP A 7 -15.54 -10.34 1.93
CA TRP A 7 -14.42 -9.46 1.59
C TRP A 7 -13.10 -10.23 1.50
N SER A 8 -12.99 -11.36 2.21
CA SER A 8 -11.81 -12.22 2.13
C SER A 8 -11.74 -12.95 0.79
N ALA A 9 -12.86 -13.47 0.30
CA ALA A 9 -12.98 -14.12 -1.00
C ALA A 9 -12.73 -13.12 -2.15
N LEU A 10 -13.32 -11.92 -2.09
CA LEU A 10 -13.06 -10.85 -3.06
C LEU A 10 -11.58 -10.47 -3.12
N ARG A 11 -10.95 -10.30 -1.95
CA ARG A 11 -9.52 -10.01 -1.86
C ARG A 11 -8.68 -11.13 -2.47
N ALA A 12 -9.00 -12.39 -2.16
CA ALA A 12 -8.28 -13.55 -2.70
C ALA A 12 -8.42 -13.64 -4.24
N ALA A 13 -9.63 -13.44 -4.77
CA ALA A 13 -9.89 -13.44 -6.20
C ALA A 13 -9.13 -12.32 -6.92
N GLU A 14 -9.14 -11.10 -6.38
CA GLU A 14 -8.40 -9.98 -6.97
C GLU A 14 -6.88 -10.18 -6.89
N THR A 15 -6.36 -10.69 -5.77
CA THR A 15 -4.94 -11.07 -5.65
C THR A 15 -4.55 -12.09 -6.72
N ALA A 16 -5.35 -13.16 -6.90
CA ALA A 16 -5.07 -14.18 -7.91
C ALA A 16 -5.07 -13.59 -9.34
N ARG A 17 -6.03 -12.72 -9.65
CA ARG A 17 -6.11 -12.02 -10.93
C ARG A 17 -4.86 -11.15 -11.16
N MET A 18 -4.42 -10.39 -10.17
CA MET A 18 -3.21 -9.55 -10.27
C MET A 18 -1.95 -10.38 -10.49
N LEU A 19 -1.79 -11.49 -9.75
CA LEU A 19 -0.64 -12.40 -9.87
C LEU A 19 -0.57 -13.05 -11.26
N ALA A 20 -1.73 -13.38 -11.85
CA ALA A 20 -1.81 -13.96 -13.18
C ALA A 20 -1.55 -12.93 -14.30
N ALA A 21 -2.08 -11.70 -14.16
CA ALA A 21 -1.98 -10.68 -15.19
C ALA A 21 -0.64 -9.91 -15.19
N CYS A 22 0.06 -9.82 -14.05
CA CYS A 22 1.26 -9.01 -13.96
C CYS A 22 2.44 -9.62 -14.76
N THR A 23 2.91 -8.87 -15.76
CA THR A 23 4.09 -9.24 -16.58
C THR A 23 5.43 -8.91 -15.93
N ARG A 24 5.42 -8.34 -14.72
CA ARG A 24 6.63 -7.94 -13.97
C ARG A 24 7.47 -6.89 -14.70
N CYS A 25 6.84 -6.09 -15.56
CA CYS A 25 7.53 -5.14 -16.44
C CYS A 25 8.24 -3.99 -15.71
N GLY A 26 7.78 -3.61 -14.51
CA GLY A 26 8.40 -2.54 -13.71
C GLY A 26 7.85 -1.13 -13.96
N ALA A 27 7.02 -0.91 -14.99
CA ALA A 27 6.53 0.44 -15.35
C ALA A 27 5.82 1.17 -14.19
N CYS A 28 5.09 0.44 -13.35
CA CYS A 28 4.42 0.97 -12.17
C CYS A 28 5.40 1.47 -11.08
N PHE A 29 6.58 0.85 -10.98
CA PHE A 29 7.64 1.26 -10.07
C PHE A 29 8.32 2.53 -10.56
N GLU A 30 8.65 2.60 -11.85
CA GLU A 30 9.30 3.76 -12.47
C GLU A 30 8.40 5.01 -12.40
N ALA A 31 7.09 4.84 -12.56
CA ALA A 31 6.13 5.93 -12.45
C ALA A 31 5.82 6.38 -11.00
N CYS A 32 6.36 5.68 -9.99
CA CYS A 32 5.98 5.94 -8.60
C CYS A 32 6.71 7.18 -8.03
N PRO A 33 6.00 8.24 -7.62
CA PRO A 33 6.64 9.43 -7.06
C PRO A 33 7.21 9.20 -5.65
N MET A 34 6.95 8.04 -5.04
CA MET A 34 7.37 7.73 -3.68
C MET A 34 8.74 7.06 -3.60
N ILE A 35 9.34 6.62 -4.72
CA ILE A 35 10.65 5.95 -4.72
C ILE A 35 11.76 6.80 -4.06
N PRO A 36 11.84 8.12 -4.24
CA PRO A 36 12.83 8.94 -3.53
C PRO A 36 12.75 8.86 -1.99
N TYR A 37 11.60 8.48 -1.45
CA TYR A 37 11.36 8.33 -0.01
C TYR A 37 11.51 6.88 0.49
N ALA A 38 11.84 5.94 -0.41
CA ALA A 38 12.13 4.55 -0.11
C ALA A 38 13.63 4.26 -0.29
N PRO A 39 14.48 4.48 0.73
CA PRO A 39 15.92 4.32 0.61
C PRO A 39 16.35 2.91 0.16
N ASP A 40 15.67 1.85 0.60
CA ASP A 40 16.01 0.47 0.24
C ASP A 40 15.49 0.09 -1.15
N ALA A 41 14.50 0.82 -1.67
CA ALA A 41 14.00 0.62 -3.04
C ALA A 41 14.70 1.53 -4.06
N ARG A 42 15.32 2.63 -3.60
CA ARG A 42 15.95 3.62 -4.47
C ARG A 42 17.09 2.99 -5.26
N GLY A 43 17.04 3.12 -6.58
CA GLY A 43 18.05 2.55 -7.48
C GLY A 43 17.96 1.02 -7.67
N THR A 44 16.94 0.38 -7.10
CA THR A 44 16.64 -1.04 -7.38
C THR A 44 16.11 -1.17 -8.81
N ASP A 45 16.43 -2.28 -9.47
CA ASP A 45 15.84 -2.64 -10.76
C ASP A 45 14.30 -2.73 -10.63
N ALA A 46 13.59 -2.08 -11.55
CA ALA A 46 12.14 -1.95 -11.48
C ALA A 46 11.43 -3.32 -11.52
N LYS A 47 11.97 -4.30 -12.27
CA LYS A 47 11.38 -5.64 -12.34
C LYS A 47 11.62 -6.39 -11.05
N ALA A 48 12.83 -6.31 -10.49
CA ALA A 48 13.15 -6.92 -9.20
C ALA A 48 12.23 -6.40 -8.08
N ALA A 49 12.03 -5.07 -8.00
CA ALA A 49 11.14 -4.48 -7.01
C ALA A 49 9.68 -4.98 -7.16
N VAL A 50 9.17 -5.06 -8.40
CA VAL A 50 7.83 -5.61 -8.66
C VAL A 50 7.76 -7.09 -8.30
N ILE A 51 8.77 -7.90 -8.62
CA ILE A 51 8.82 -9.32 -8.25
C ILE A 51 8.74 -9.48 -6.72
N GLY A 52 9.50 -8.69 -5.97
CA GLY A 52 9.45 -8.73 -4.50
C GLY A 52 8.07 -8.33 -3.96
N VAL A 53 7.38 -7.37 -4.59
CA VAL A 53 6.00 -7.01 -4.21
C VAL A 53 5.02 -8.14 -4.50
N LEU A 54 5.15 -8.82 -5.65
CA LEU A 54 4.31 -9.96 -5.99
C LEU A 54 4.56 -11.14 -5.03
N ASP A 55 5.81 -11.35 -4.58
CA ASP A 55 6.13 -12.34 -3.54
C ASP A 55 5.37 -12.02 -2.23
N VAL A 56 5.44 -10.76 -1.77
CA VAL A 56 4.66 -10.32 -0.60
C VAL A 56 3.17 -10.54 -0.80
N LEU A 57 2.64 -10.17 -1.98
CA LEU A 57 1.22 -10.31 -2.30
C LEU A 57 0.77 -11.78 -2.30
N ALA A 58 1.65 -12.71 -2.67
CA ALA A 58 1.43 -14.15 -2.60
C ALA A 58 1.62 -14.75 -1.19
N GLY A 59 2.00 -13.94 -0.20
CA GLY A 59 2.21 -14.35 1.19
C GLY A 59 3.67 -14.64 1.56
N GLY A 60 4.61 -14.40 0.66
CA GLY A 60 6.04 -14.39 0.95
C GLY A 60 6.47 -13.16 1.74
N ALA A 61 7.77 -13.06 2.02
CA ALA A 61 8.34 -11.96 2.79
C ALA A 61 8.74 -10.77 1.91
N GLY A 62 9.00 -10.98 0.62
CA GLY A 62 9.65 -10.01 -0.25
C GLY A 62 11.05 -9.62 0.22
N ASP A 63 11.75 -8.87 -0.62
CA ASP A 63 13.04 -8.29 -0.27
C ASP A 63 12.88 -6.94 0.49
N ALA A 64 14.00 -6.31 0.83
CA ALA A 64 13.99 -5.01 1.51
C ALA A 64 13.37 -3.92 0.62
N ALA A 65 13.68 -3.90 -0.68
CA ALA A 65 13.19 -2.92 -1.63
C ALA A 65 11.66 -2.95 -1.75
N ALA A 66 11.08 -4.13 -1.93
CA ALA A 66 9.63 -4.33 -2.01
C ALA A 66 8.94 -3.90 -0.72
N ARG A 67 9.43 -4.33 0.44
CA ARG A 67 8.85 -3.96 1.74
C ARG A 67 8.91 -2.46 1.98
N ASN A 68 10.02 -1.82 1.59
CA ASN A 68 10.19 -0.38 1.74
C ASN A 68 9.26 0.39 0.78
N TRP A 69 9.13 -0.04 -0.48
CA TRP A 69 8.19 0.53 -1.44
C TRP A 69 6.72 0.40 -0.97
N ILE A 70 6.31 -0.78 -0.51
CA ILE A 70 4.98 -1.03 0.08
C ILE A 70 4.73 -0.09 1.28
N SER A 71 5.75 0.11 2.11
CA SER A 71 5.65 0.92 3.32
C SER A 71 5.42 2.39 3.03
N VAL A 72 6.09 2.94 2.02
CA VAL A 72 6.01 4.38 1.66
C VAL A 72 4.83 4.73 0.74
N CYS A 73 4.12 3.74 0.19
CA CYS A 73 2.98 4.00 -0.68
C CYS A 73 1.93 4.91 -0.02
N THR A 74 1.67 6.05 -0.68
CA THR A 74 0.68 7.07 -0.30
C THR A 74 -0.60 6.98 -1.11
N ARG A 75 -0.69 6.01 -2.03
CA ARG A 75 -1.84 5.82 -2.95
C ARG A 75 -2.01 6.99 -3.93
N SER A 76 -0.90 7.50 -4.48
CA SER A 76 -0.92 8.60 -5.47
C SER A 76 -1.65 8.27 -6.77
N GLY A 77 -1.76 6.98 -7.12
CA GLY A 77 -2.41 6.52 -8.36
C GLY A 77 -1.56 6.60 -9.64
N SER A 78 -0.42 7.29 -9.63
CA SER A 78 0.45 7.48 -10.82
C SER A 78 0.88 6.17 -11.50
N CYS A 79 1.01 5.11 -10.73
CA CYS A 79 1.38 3.78 -11.22
C CYS A 79 0.26 3.06 -12.01
N ASN A 80 -1.01 3.46 -11.84
CA ASN A 80 -2.14 2.81 -12.50
C ASN A 80 -2.15 3.08 -14.00
N GLU A 81 -1.92 4.32 -14.40
CA GLU A 81 -1.88 4.72 -15.83
C GLU A 81 -0.65 4.13 -16.53
N ALA A 82 0.44 3.90 -15.80
CA ALA A 82 1.67 3.32 -16.33
C ALA A 82 1.59 1.79 -16.56
N CYS A 83 0.55 1.11 -16.06
CA CYS A 83 0.48 -0.35 -16.16
C CYS A 83 -0.11 -0.81 -17.51
N PRO A 84 0.66 -1.50 -18.37
CA PRO A 84 0.16 -1.95 -19.67
C PRO A 84 -0.88 -3.08 -19.56
N GLU A 85 -0.88 -3.83 -18.46
CA GLU A 85 -1.74 -5.02 -18.27
C GLU A 85 -3.07 -4.70 -17.58
N ALA A 86 -3.37 -3.41 -17.35
CA ALA A 86 -4.51 -2.97 -16.53
C ALA A 86 -4.59 -3.65 -15.14
N VAL A 87 -3.45 -4.10 -14.60
CA VAL A 87 -3.31 -4.35 -13.16
C VAL A 87 -3.40 -2.99 -12.48
N ASN A 88 -4.15 -2.86 -11.39
CA ASN A 88 -4.21 -1.64 -10.60
C ASN A 88 -3.06 -1.68 -9.57
N PRO A 89 -1.87 -1.08 -9.82
CA PRO A 89 -0.71 -1.33 -8.98
C PRO A 89 -0.81 -0.58 -7.64
N MET A 90 -1.58 0.51 -7.58
CA MET A 90 -1.94 1.13 -6.31
C MET A 90 -2.69 0.13 -5.41
N LEU A 91 -3.71 -0.53 -5.95
CA LEU A 91 -4.45 -1.56 -5.21
C LEU A 91 -3.54 -2.74 -4.87
N MET A 92 -2.69 -3.16 -5.81
CA MET A 92 -1.69 -4.21 -5.59
C MET A 92 -0.81 -3.91 -4.37
N LEU A 93 -0.24 -2.70 -4.26
CA LEU A 93 0.54 -2.31 -3.08
C LEU A 93 -0.30 -2.26 -1.81
N ARG A 94 -1.58 -1.89 -1.90
CA ARG A 94 -2.48 -1.89 -0.74
C ARG A 94 -2.74 -3.30 -0.24
N LEU A 95 -3.00 -4.24 -1.14
CA LEU A 95 -3.21 -5.65 -0.81
C LEU A 95 -1.92 -6.28 -0.26
N ALA A 96 -0.77 -6.01 -0.89
CA ALA A 96 0.54 -6.46 -0.41
C ALA A 96 0.85 -5.89 0.99
N LYS A 97 0.51 -4.63 1.26
CA LYS A 97 0.65 -4.04 2.60
C LYS A 97 -0.17 -4.76 3.65
N TRP A 98 -1.42 -5.11 3.33
CA TRP A 98 -2.25 -5.90 4.23
C TRP A 98 -1.67 -7.29 4.47
N GLN A 99 -1.27 -7.98 3.41
CA GLN A 99 -0.65 -9.31 3.50
C GLN A 99 0.63 -9.28 4.35
N ALA A 100 1.51 -8.32 4.12
CA ALA A 100 2.73 -8.13 4.91
C ALA A 100 2.45 -7.83 6.38
N GLN A 101 1.38 -7.09 6.68
CA GLN A 101 0.97 -6.77 8.05
C GLN A 101 0.28 -7.92 8.76
N GLU A 102 -0.40 -8.80 8.03
CA GLU A 102 -0.97 -10.04 8.56
C GLU A 102 0.13 -11.09 8.79
N GLY A 103 1.11 -11.19 7.89
CA GLY A 103 2.28 -12.06 8.02
C GLY A 103 3.39 -11.54 8.94
N GLY A 104 3.24 -10.36 9.54
CA GLY A 104 4.23 -9.78 10.47
C GLY A 104 5.53 -9.28 9.82
N VAL A 105 5.57 -9.21 8.50
CA VAL A 105 6.72 -8.79 7.69
C VAL A 105 6.91 -7.27 7.71
N ILE A 106 5.80 -6.53 7.74
CA ILE A 106 5.77 -5.06 7.91
C ILE A 106 4.95 -4.75 9.16
N PRO A 107 5.45 -3.90 10.08
CA PRO A 107 4.71 -3.57 11.29
C PRO A 107 3.40 -2.82 10.99
N ARG A 108 2.35 -3.12 11.77
CA ARG A 108 1.15 -2.29 11.81
C ARG A 108 1.46 -1.00 12.56
N ARG A 109 0.95 0.14 12.08
CA ARG A 109 1.04 1.40 12.83
C ARG A 109 0.26 1.26 14.14
N ASN A 110 0.81 1.78 15.22
CA ASN A 110 0.11 1.88 16.48
C ASN A 110 -1.05 2.88 16.34
N ALA A 111 -2.28 2.38 16.45
CA ALA A 111 -3.49 3.19 16.33
C ALA A 111 -3.58 4.26 17.43
N ALA A 112 -3.20 3.93 18.67
CA ALA A 112 -3.24 4.87 19.79
C ALA A 112 -2.29 6.06 19.59
N GLU A 113 -1.09 5.80 19.08
CA GLU A 113 -0.12 6.84 18.73
C GLU A 113 -0.64 7.72 17.57
N THR A 114 -1.18 7.09 16.52
CA THR A 114 -1.71 7.80 15.34
C THR A 114 -2.89 8.70 15.71
N MET A 115 -3.82 8.20 16.52
CA MET A 115 -4.99 8.96 16.99
C MET A 115 -4.59 10.13 17.89
N SER A 116 -3.55 9.98 18.71
CA SER A 116 -3.03 11.08 19.53
C SER A 116 -2.54 12.24 18.65
N ARG A 117 -1.85 11.95 17.54
CA ARG A 117 -1.37 12.98 16.59
C ARG A 117 -2.52 13.69 15.86
N VAL A 118 -3.58 12.95 15.49
CA VAL A 118 -4.79 13.53 14.88
C VAL A 118 -5.49 14.48 15.85
N LYS A 119 -5.65 14.07 17.12
CA LYS A 119 -6.26 14.93 18.16
C LYS A 119 -5.45 16.20 18.40
N VAL A 120 -4.13 16.12 18.41
CA VAL A 120 -3.26 17.30 18.53
C VAL A 120 -3.46 18.24 17.34
N PHE A 121 -3.44 17.72 16.12
CA PHE A 121 -3.67 18.53 14.91
C PHE A 121 -5.04 19.22 14.97
N ALA A 122 -6.11 18.47 15.28
CA ALA A 122 -7.45 19.03 15.41
C ALA A 122 -7.53 20.15 16.45
N ARG A 123 -6.89 19.98 17.62
CA ARG A 123 -6.85 21.02 18.67
C ARG A 123 -6.06 22.27 18.28
N LEU A 124 -5.06 22.13 17.42
CA LEU A 124 -4.26 23.25 16.93
C LEU A 124 -4.95 23.98 15.76
N SER A 125 -5.78 23.28 15.00
CA SER A 125 -6.40 23.81 13.77
C SER A 125 -7.85 24.26 13.93
N PHE A 126 -8.58 23.76 14.93
CA PHE A 126 -9.97 24.11 15.17
C PHE A 126 -10.14 25.09 16.32
N THR A 127 -11.13 25.97 16.23
CA THR A 127 -11.55 26.84 17.33
C THR A 127 -12.16 26.03 18.47
N GLU A 128 -12.21 26.57 19.69
CA GLU A 128 -12.82 25.88 20.85
C GLU A 128 -14.28 25.45 20.58
N LYS A 129 -15.03 26.25 19.82
CA LYS A 129 -16.40 25.94 19.40
C LYS A 129 -16.45 24.71 18.48
N GLU A 130 -15.62 24.71 17.43
CA GLU A 130 -15.55 23.58 16.49
C GLU A 130 -15.03 22.32 17.18
N GLN A 131 -14.11 22.44 18.14
CA GLN A 131 -13.66 21.32 18.96
C GLN A 131 -14.80 20.73 19.80
N GLY A 132 -15.66 21.55 20.42
CA GLY A 132 -16.81 21.06 21.18
C GLY A 132 -17.90 20.41 20.32
N GLU A 133 -17.94 20.72 19.03
CA GLU A 133 -18.93 20.17 18.08
C GLU A 133 -18.42 18.90 17.39
N TRP A 134 -17.13 18.83 17.04
CA TRP A 134 -16.58 17.81 16.13
C TRP A 134 -15.63 16.80 16.79
N LEU A 135 -15.17 17.03 18.03
CA LEU A 135 -14.28 16.12 18.78
C LEU A 135 -14.98 15.48 19.99
#